data_AF-A0A8T4BI64-F1
#
_entry.id   AF-A0A8T4BI64-F1
#
_cell.length_a   1.000
_cell.length_b   1.000
_cell.length_c   1.000
_cell.angle_alpha   90.00
_cell.angle_beta   90.00
_cell.angle_gamma   90.00
#
_symmetry.space_group_name_H-M   'P 1'
#
loop_
_entity.id
_entity.type
_entity.pdbx_description
1 polymer ?
#
loop_
_entity_poly.entity_id
_entity_poly.type
_entity_poly.pdbx_seq_one_letter_code
_entity_poly.pdbx_strand_id
1 'polypeptide(L)'
;MLDGDLFADLRTLERSEIQSNLLHHERSLVDIDEQLTKNRNLTSFRSSCIKFCVGKSDDVPPSPAEHQEDLAQATLSKRIEFNQFIQQRDTLMERIVLPKYRIIQRMSVVYEKLTRSQGTTRLTLNQEITLFSEFFELQAMHAQLDPIETIERELGALHRQISEDVKAINKADRDTAKIISALVEKRKQTTREIGRLKAFLRSKKPKSKPVDAGQARKTISQGGSISLEDLGALLDHGGLSNIESTKEPSPKKKKQSATASTKATRGSRNT
;
A
#
# COMPACT_ATOMS: atom_id res chain seq x y z
N MET A 1 -46.93 -6.99 16.81
CA MET A 1 -45.83 -6.10 17.22
C MET A 1 -44.98 -5.84 15.98
N LEU A 2 -44.73 -4.58 15.63
CA LEU A 2 -44.08 -4.17 14.38
C LEU A 2 -42.54 -4.32 14.50
N ASP A 3 -42.03 -5.55 14.38
CA ASP A 3 -40.58 -5.85 14.39
C ASP A 3 -39.86 -5.45 13.08
N GLY A 4 -40.36 -4.44 12.35
CA GLY A 4 -39.84 -4.05 11.04
C GLY A 4 -39.78 -2.55 10.77
N ASP A 5 -40.04 -1.70 11.77
CA ASP A 5 -40.00 -0.25 11.57
C ASP A 5 -38.59 0.31 11.80
N LEU A 6 -37.89 0.59 10.69
CA LEU A 6 -36.50 1.05 10.63
C LEU A 6 -36.22 2.35 11.43
N PHE A 7 -37.26 3.13 11.72
CA PHE A 7 -37.17 4.42 12.40
C PHE A 7 -37.89 4.46 13.76
N ALA A 8 -38.31 3.32 14.31
CA ALA A 8 -39.07 3.27 15.56
C ALA A 8 -38.30 3.90 16.72
N ASP A 9 -37.00 3.64 16.80
CA ASP A 9 -36.06 4.21 17.77
C ASP A 9 -35.98 5.73 17.66
N LEU A 10 -35.97 6.29 16.44
CA LEU A 10 -35.77 7.72 16.20
C LEU A 10 -37.03 8.59 16.41
N ARG A 11 -38.21 7.98 16.62
CA ARG A 11 -39.45 8.74 16.80
C ARG A 11 -39.55 9.43 18.15
N THR A 12 -38.98 8.83 19.19
CA THR A 12 -39.03 9.34 20.57
C THR A 12 -37.92 10.35 20.88
N LEU A 13 -36.86 10.40 20.08
CA LEU A 13 -35.75 11.35 20.27
C LEU A 13 -36.07 12.75 19.72
N GLU A 14 -35.44 13.74 20.35
CA GLU A 14 -35.52 15.12 19.90
C GLU A 14 -34.70 15.33 18.61
N ARG A 15 -35.09 16.34 17.81
CA ARG A 15 -34.38 16.66 16.56
C ARG A 15 -32.93 17.08 16.81
N SER A 16 -32.66 17.77 17.93
CA SER A 16 -31.34 18.18 18.38
C SER A 16 -30.43 16.97 18.63
N GLU A 17 -30.93 15.96 19.34
CA GLU A 17 -30.23 14.72 19.65
C GLU A 17 -29.90 13.91 18.40
N ILE A 18 -30.85 13.82 17.46
CA ILE A 18 -30.64 13.14 16.18
C ILE A 18 -29.56 13.83 15.34
N GLN A 19 -29.51 15.17 15.37
CA GLN A 19 -28.43 15.93 14.71
C GLN A 19 -27.07 15.72 15.41
N SER A 20 -27.05 15.66 16.74
CA SER A 20 -25.83 15.33 17.49
C SER A 20 -25.30 13.94 17.14
N ASN A 21 -26.16 12.93 17.09
CA ASN A 21 -25.81 11.57 16.69
C ASN A 21 -25.29 11.51 15.25
N LEU A 22 -25.92 12.26 14.33
CA LEU A 22 -25.45 12.38 12.95
C LEU A 22 -24.02 12.95 12.90
N LEU A 23 -23.75 14.04 13.63
CA LEU A 23 -22.41 14.63 13.69
C LEU A 23 -21.39 13.68 14.31
N HIS A 24 -21.79 12.93 15.34
CA HIS A 24 -20.94 11.91 15.96
C HIS A 24 -20.56 10.81 14.95
N HIS A 25 -21.53 10.26 14.22
CA HIS A 25 -21.26 9.25 13.21
C HIS A 25 -20.45 9.79 12.02
N GLU A 26 -20.67 11.04 11.60
CA GLU A 26 -19.84 11.69 10.57
C GLU A 26 -18.39 11.84 11.01
N ARG A 27 -18.14 12.27 12.26
CA ARG A 27 -16.78 12.30 12.83
C ARG A 27 -16.15 10.92 12.91
N SER A 28 -16.91 9.92 13.38
CA SER A 28 -16.44 8.54 13.43
C SER A 28 -16.12 7.99 12.04
N LEU A 29 -16.85 8.40 10.99
CA LEU A 29 -16.56 7.98 9.61
C LEU A 29 -15.21 8.53 9.14
N VAL A 30 -14.89 9.78 9.46
CA VAL A 30 -13.60 10.40 9.14
C VAL A 30 -12.46 9.65 9.83
N ASP A 31 -12.57 9.37 11.13
CA ASP A 31 -11.57 8.59 11.89
C ASP A 31 -11.38 7.17 11.31
N ILE A 32 -12.47 6.50 10.94
CA ILE A 32 -12.39 5.17 10.29
C ILE A 32 -11.66 5.26 8.94
N ASP A 33 -11.93 6.30 8.15
CA ASP A 33 -11.28 6.49 6.84
C ASP A 33 -9.79 6.82 7.01
N GLU A 34 -9.41 7.63 8.00
CA GLU A 34 -8.00 7.89 8.36
C GLU A 34 -7.28 6.62 8.83
N GLN A 35 -7.92 5.80 9.67
CA GLN A 35 -7.34 4.53 10.08
C GLN A 35 -7.19 3.57 8.90
N LEU A 36 -8.14 3.53 7.96
CA LEU A 36 -8.07 2.70 6.77
C LEU A 36 -6.93 3.12 5.84
N THR A 37 -6.76 4.40 5.58
CA THR A 37 -5.65 4.90 4.75
C THR A 37 -4.31 4.59 5.40
N LYS A 38 -4.18 4.83 6.71
CA LYS A 38 -2.99 4.49 7.49
C LYS A 38 -2.63 3.01 7.39
N ASN A 39 -3.57 2.11 7.68
CA ASN A 39 -3.32 0.65 7.63
C ASN A 39 -3.01 0.14 6.20
N ARG A 40 -3.61 0.74 5.17
CA ARG A 40 -3.30 0.40 3.77
C ARG A 40 -1.89 0.84 3.37
N ASN A 41 -1.50 2.06 3.74
CA ASN A 41 -0.16 2.58 3.50
C ASN A 41 0.89 1.70 4.19
N LEU A 42 0.61 1.29 5.43
CA LEU A 42 1.45 0.36 6.19
C LEU A 42 1.65 -0.97 5.47
N THR A 43 0.55 -1.60 5.05
CA THR A 43 0.58 -2.89 4.33
C THR A 43 1.33 -2.75 3.00
N SER A 44 1.13 -1.63 2.30
CA SER A 44 1.84 -1.33 1.04
C SER A 44 3.35 -1.23 1.29
N PHE A 45 3.77 -0.49 2.31
CA PHE A 45 5.17 -0.34 2.68
C PHE A 45 5.83 -1.69 3.03
N ARG A 46 5.23 -2.45 3.95
CA ARG A 46 5.70 -3.80 4.31
C ARG A 46 5.81 -4.72 3.09
N SER A 47 4.84 -4.67 2.19
CA SER A 47 4.88 -5.48 0.97
C SER A 47 6.08 -5.14 0.08
N SER A 48 6.44 -3.85 -0.03
CA SER A 48 7.62 -3.40 -0.75
C SER A 48 8.91 -3.82 -0.04
N CYS A 49 8.98 -3.67 1.29
CA CYS A 49 10.11 -4.16 2.11
C CYS A 49 10.33 -5.65 1.94
N ILE A 50 9.27 -6.46 2.01
CA ILE A 50 9.36 -7.91 1.83
C ILE A 50 9.84 -8.25 0.42
N LYS A 51 9.32 -7.59 -0.63
CA LYS A 51 9.78 -7.82 -2.01
C LYS A 51 11.27 -7.55 -2.15
N PHE A 52 11.77 -6.46 -1.60
CA PHE A 52 13.19 -6.14 -1.60
C PHE A 52 14.01 -7.15 -0.79
N CYS A 53 13.57 -7.48 0.43
CA CYS A 53 14.23 -8.44 1.32
C CYS A 53 14.29 -9.86 0.77
N VAL A 54 13.39 -10.23 -0.14
CA VAL A 54 13.36 -11.55 -0.79
C VAL A 54 13.99 -11.51 -2.19
N GLY A 55 14.47 -10.35 -2.66
CA GLY A 55 15.09 -10.20 -3.99
C GLY A 55 14.09 -10.28 -5.15
N LYS A 56 12.83 -9.91 -4.91
CA LYS A 56 11.79 -9.78 -5.95
C LYS A 56 11.71 -8.37 -6.55
N SER A 57 12.42 -7.42 -5.94
CA SER A 57 12.56 -6.04 -6.43
C SER A 57 13.94 -5.52 -6.03
N ASP A 58 14.59 -4.80 -6.94
CA ASP A 58 15.89 -4.18 -6.70
C ASP A 58 15.77 -2.76 -6.15
N ASP A 59 14.60 -2.14 -6.32
CA ASP A 59 14.31 -0.80 -5.81
C ASP A 59 14.24 -0.80 -4.29
N VAL A 60 15.06 0.04 -3.67
CA VAL A 60 15.03 0.29 -2.23
C VAL A 60 13.73 1.04 -1.91
N PRO A 61 12.86 0.49 -1.04
CA PRO A 61 11.64 1.17 -0.63
C PRO A 61 11.95 2.53 0.00
N PRO A 62 11.21 3.60 -0.36
CA PRO A 62 11.40 4.90 0.26
C PRO A 62 11.10 4.84 1.76
N SER A 63 11.93 5.49 2.57
CA SER A 63 11.73 5.57 4.02
C SER A 63 10.38 6.25 4.30
N PRO A 64 9.51 5.68 5.14
CA PRO A 64 8.30 6.34 5.56
C PRO A 64 8.69 7.59 6.37
N ALA A 65 8.00 8.71 6.13
CA ALA A 65 8.22 9.96 6.84
C ALA A 65 7.74 9.92 8.31
N GLU A 66 7.11 8.82 8.74
CA GLU A 66 6.58 8.66 10.10
C GLU A 66 7.02 7.33 10.72
N HIS A 67 7.63 7.46 11.90
CA HIS A 67 8.16 6.40 12.76
C HIS A 67 7.05 5.50 13.31
N GLN A 68 6.76 4.40 12.62
CA GLN A 68 5.88 3.38 13.19
C GLN A 68 6.28 1.93 12.91
N GLU A 69 7.28 1.67 12.08
CA GLU A 69 7.71 0.31 11.75
C GLU A 69 9.20 0.08 11.92
N ASP A 70 9.61 0.08 13.19
CA ASP A 70 10.97 -0.25 13.58
C ASP A 70 11.43 -1.58 12.97
N LEU A 71 10.55 -2.59 12.93
CA LEU A 71 10.90 -3.92 12.41
C LEU A 71 11.14 -3.91 10.90
N ALA A 72 10.18 -3.44 10.09
CA ALA A 72 10.31 -3.47 8.62
C ALA A 72 11.48 -2.61 8.13
N GLN A 73 11.72 -1.47 8.79
CA GLN A 73 12.86 -0.61 8.50
C GLN A 73 14.19 -1.24 8.94
N ALA A 74 14.26 -1.84 10.13
CA ALA A 74 15.45 -2.56 10.58
C ALA A 74 15.78 -3.74 9.65
N THR A 75 14.79 -4.50 9.20
CA THR A 75 14.99 -5.59 8.23
C THR A 75 15.47 -5.07 6.88
N LEU A 76 14.97 -3.92 6.43
CA LEU A 76 15.46 -3.26 5.22
C LEU A 76 16.95 -2.90 5.36
N SER A 77 17.36 -2.29 6.47
CA SER A 77 18.76 -1.97 6.75
C SER A 77 19.64 -3.22 6.75
N LYS A 78 19.20 -4.30 7.40
CA LYS A 78 19.91 -5.59 7.37
C LYS A 78 20.05 -6.14 5.95
N ARG A 79 19.02 -5.99 5.09
CA ARG A 79 19.11 -6.43 3.69
C ARG A 79 20.11 -5.61 2.88
N ILE A 80 20.21 -4.31 3.13
CA ILE A 80 21.20 -3.45 2.48
C ILE A 80 22.62 -3.89 2.89
N GLU A 81 22.84 -4.11 4.18
CA GLU A 81 24.10 -4.65 4.72
C GLU A 81 24.43 -6.03 4.14
N PHE A 82 23.43 -6.90 4.00
CA PHE A 82 23.58 -8.21 3.35
C PHE A 82 24.08 -8.09 1.91
N ASN A 83 23.52 -7.16 1.13
CA ASN A 83 23.98 -6.91 -0.24
C ASN A 83 25.41 -6.35 -0.27
N GLN A 84 25.80 -5.52 0.71
CA GLN A 84 27.17 -5.02 0.85
C GLN A 84 28.15 -6.17 1.14
N PHE A 85 27.79 -7.09 2.04
CA PHE A 85 28.60 -8.28 2.32
C PHE A 85 28.76 -9.20 1.10
N ILE A 86 27.72 -9.34 0.26
CA ILE A 86 27.86 -10.05 -1.03
C ILE A 86 28.92 -9.38 -1.91
N GLN A 87 28.86 -8.05 -2.06
CA GLN A 87 29.84 -7.31 -2.87
C GLN A 87 31.26 -7.44 -2.32
N GLN A 88 31.41 -7.38 -0.98
CA GLN A 88 32.70 -7.58 -0.32
C GLN A 88 33.24 -8.99 -0.57
N ARG A 89 32.40 -10.03 -0.40
CA ARG A 89 32.77 -11.41 -0.71
C ARG A 89 33.23 -11.56 -2.15
N ASP A 90 32.47 -11.03 -3.10
CA ASP A 90 32.76 -11.17 -4.53
C ASP A 90 34.10 -10.50 -4.89
N THR A 91 34.38 -9.33 -4.30
CA THR A 91 35.67 -8.63 -4.45
C THR A 91 36.84 -9.45 -3.92
N LEU A 92 36.66 -10.18 -2.81
CA LEU A 92 37.69 -11.05 -2.26
C LEU A 92 37.86 -12.33 -3.08
N MET A 93 36.76 -12.91 -3.56
CA MET A 93 36.78 -14.12 -4.39
C MET A 93 37.46 -13.89 -5.74
N GLU A 94 37.40 -12.68 -6.30
CA GLU A 94 38.12 -12.32 -7.53
C GLU A 94 39.64 -12.55 -7.41
N ARG A 95 40.19 -12.46 -6.19
CA ARG A 95 41.62 -12.66 -5.91
C ARG A 95 42.00 -14.13 -5.73
N ILE A 96 41.04 -15.04 -5.64
CA ILE A 96 41.26 -16.46 -5.38
C ILE A 96 40.95 -17.27 -6.63
N VAL A 97 41.99 -17.75 -7.31
CA VAL A 97 41.87 -18.53 -8.56
C VAL A 97 41.81 -20.04 -8.28
N LEU A 98 42.20 -20.47 -7.07
CA LEU A 98 42.34 -21.87 -6.71
C LEU A 98 41.51 -22.22 -5.46
N PRO A 99 40.95 -23.44 -5.35
CA PRO A 99 40.32 -23.90 -4.12
C PRO A 99 41.31 -23.96 -2.93
N LYS A 100 40.80 -23.77 -1.69
CA LYS A 100 41.59 -23.81 -0.44
C LYS A 100 42.58 -24.97 -0.35
N TYR A 101 42.10 -26.20 -0.56
CA TYR A 101 42.96 -27.40 -0.48
C TYR A 101 44.10 -27.35 -1.50
N ARG A 102 43.85 -26.77 -2.69
CA ARG A 102 44.82 -26.71 -3.78
C ARG A 102 45.87 -25.64 -3.54
N ILE A 103 45.49 -24.51 -2.94
CA ILE A 103 46.42 -23.46 -2.51
C ILE A 103 47.41 -24.05 -1.51
N ILE A 104 46.92 -24.69 -0.44
CA ILE A 104 47.75 -25.27 0.62
C ILE A 104 48.70 -26.33 0.05
N GLN A 105 48.18 -27.24 -0.78
CA GLN A 105 48.99 -28.29 -1.40
C GLN A 105 50.09 -27.71 -2.30
N ARG A 106 49.74 -26.74 -3.17
CA ARG A 106 50.71 -26.10 -4.08
C ARG A 106 51.77 -25.34 -3.29
N MET A 107 51.36 -24.61 -2.26
CA MET A 107 52.26 -23.84 -1.40
C MET A 107 53.27 -24.76 -0.71
N SER A 108 52.83 -25.92 -0.20
CA SER A 108 53.71 -26.94 0.38
C SER A 108 54.70 -27.52 -0.64
N VAL A 109 54.25 -27.85 -1.85
CA VAL A 109 55.12 -28.39 -2.91
C VAL A 109 56.16 -27.37 -3.36
N VAL A 110 55.78 -26.10 -3.51
CA VAL A 110 56.70 -25.03 -3.91
C VAL A 110 57.71 -24.74 -2.80
N TYR A 111 57.26 -24.72 -1.53
CA TYR A 111 58.15 -24.59 -0.38
C TYR A 111 59.19 -25.70 -0.34
N GLU A 112 58.78 -26.97 -0.47
CA GLU A 112 59.72 -28.09 -0.51
C GLU A 112 60.73 -27.96 -1.65
N LYS A 113 60.31 -27.52 -2.85
CA LYS A 113 61.24 -27.31 -3.97
C LYS A 113 62.27 -26.22 -3.68
N LEU A 114 61.87 -25.15 -3.01
CA LEU A 114 62.73 -24.02 -2.66
C LEU A 114 63.70 -24.36 -1.52
N THR A 115 63.29 -25.17 -0.54
CA THR A 115 64.10 -25.44 0.66
C THR A 115 64.94 -26.71 0.59
N ARG A 116 64.64 -27.63 -0.33
CA ARG A 116 65.34 -28.92 -0.40
C ARG A 116 66.66 -28.77 -1.14
N SER A 117 67.75 -28.97 -0.42
CA SER A 117 69.10 -29.11 -0.99
C SER A 117 69.18 -30.43 -1.76
N GLN A 118 68.82 -30.43 -3.04
CA GLN A 118 68.92 -31.61 -3.90
C GLN A 118 70.35 -31.73 -4.46
N GLY A 119 71.04 -32.80 -4.06
CA GLY A 119 72.48 -33.02 -4.26
C GLY A 119 72.97 -33.31 -5.68
N THR A 120 72.32 -32.86 -6.74
CA THR A 120 72.83 -33.07 -8.13
C THR A 120 72.35 -32.05 -9.17
N THR A 121 71.28 -31.31 -8.94
CA THR A 121 70.83 -30.27 -9.89
C THR A 121 70.35 -29.06 -9.12
N ARG A 122 71.22 -28.06 -9.05
CA ARG A 122 70.92 -26.77 -8.41
C ARG A 122 69.87 -26.04 -9.25
N LEU A 123 68.87 -25.45 -8.61
CA LEU A 123 67.93 -24.57 -9.28
C LEU A 123 68.69 -23.41 -9.92
N THR A 124 68.26 -23.00 -11.11
CA THR A 124 68.76 -21.77 -11.71
C THR A 124 68.06 -20.58 -11.05
N LEU A 125 68.71 -19.42 -11.05
CA LEU A 125 68.12 -18.18 -10.51
C LEU A 125 66.72 -17.90 -11.09
N ASN A 126 66.54 -18.12 -12.38
CA ASN A 126 65.23 -17.93 -13.03
C ASN A 126 64.17 -18.88 -12.47
N GLN A 127 64.51 -20.14 -12.22
CA GLN A 127 63.59 -21.11 -11.62
C GLN A 127 63.25 -20.72 -10.18
N GLU A 128 64.23 -20.25 -9.40
CA GLU A 128 64.00 -19.73 -8.04
C GLU A 128 63.05 -18.54 -8.07
N ILE A 129 63.28 -17.55 -8.95
CA ILE A 129 62.40 -16.38 -9.11
C ILE A 129 60.97 -16.80 -9.44
N THR A 130 60.78 -17.74 -10.38
CA THR A 130 59.43 -18.24 -10.73
C THR A 130 58.76 -18.91 -9.54
N LEU A 131 59.48 -19.79 -8.82
CA LEU A 131 58.93 -20.49 -7.66
C LEU A 131 58.61 -19.53 -6.51
N PHE A 132 59.44 -18.52 -6.26
CA PHE A 132 59.14 -17.48 -5.27
C PHE A 132 57.93 -16.65 -5.66
N SER A 133 57.79 -16.28 -6.93
CA SER A 133 56.60 -15.58 -7.43
C SER A 133 55.33 -16.40 -7.19
N GLU A 134 55.33 -17.68 -7.61
CA GLU A 134 54.20 -18.60 -7.37
C GLU A 134 53.91 -18.74 -5.87
N PHE A 135 54.93 -18.85 -5.03
CA PHE A 135 54.78 -18.97 -3.58
C PHE A 135 54.12 -17.73 -2.96
N PHE A 136 54.57 -16.53 -3.32
CA PHE A 136 53.99 -15.30 -2.79
C PHE A 136 52.56 -15.07 -3.29
N GLU A 137 52.25 -15.43 -4.53
CA GLU A 137 50.87 -15.44 -5.04
C GLU A 137 49.97 -16.40 -4.24
N LEU A 138 50.46 -17.61 -3.93
CA LEU A 138 49.75 -18.58 -3.11
C LEU A 138 49.54 -18.09 -1.67
N GLN A 139 50.53 -17.43 -1.07
CA GLN A 139 50.39 -16.80 0.25
C GLN A 139 49.36 -15.67 0.23
N ALA A 140 49.38 -14.83 -0.80
CA ALA A 140 48.41 -13.75 -0.97
C ALA A 140 46.98 -14.30 -1.10
N MET A 141 46.77 -15.37 -1.87
CA MET A 141 45.47 -16.06 -1.96
C MET A 141 45.05 -16.66 -0.61
N HIS A 142 45.97 -17.34 0.08
CA HIS A 142 45.68 -17.97 1.37
C HIS A 142 45.24 -16.94 2.42
N ALA A 143 45.87 -15.76 2.45
CA ALA A 143 45.53 -14.69 3.37
C ALA A 143 44.10 -14.15 3.21
N GLN A 144 43.46 -14.34 2.04
CA GLN A 144 42.08 -13.92 1.79
C GLN A 144 41.03 -14.96 2.24
N LEU A 145 41.44 -16.20 2.55
CA LEU A 145 40.50 -17.27 2.93
C LEU A 145 39.79 -16.99 4.27
N ASP A 146 40.52 -16.55 5.30
CA ASP A 146 39.92 -16.30 6.62
C ASP A 146 38.91 -15.12 6.60
N PRO A 147 39.18 -13.99 5.92
CA PRO A 147 38.18 -12.95 5.70
C PRO A 147 36.93 -13.44 4.97
N ILE A 148 37.07 -14.28 3.93
CA ILE A 148 35.92 -14.83 3.21
C ILE A 148 35.08 -15.72 4.12
N GLU A 149 35.69 -16.64 4.87
CA GLU A 149 34.98 -17.51 5.81
C GLU A 149 34.23 -16.71 6.90
N THR A 150 34.78 -15.55 7.28
CA THR A 150 34.13 -14.63 8.23
C THR A 150 32.89 -13.97 7.60
N ILE A 151 33.02 -13.44 6.38
CA ILE A 151 31.90 -12.82 5.64
C ILE A 151 30.81 -13.85 5.35
N GLU A 152 31.15 -15.08 4.96
CA GLU A 152 30.16 -16.14 4.71
C GLU A 152 29.35 -16.50 5.95
N ARG A 153 30.00 -16.49 7.12
CA ARG A 153 29.33 -16.70 8.41
C ARG A 153 28.37 -15.56 8.74
N GLU A 154 28.79 -14.32 8.54
CA GLU A 154 27.97 -13.13 8.76
C GLU A 154 26.78 -13.09 7.79
N LEU A 155 27.00 -13.37 6.50
CA LEU A 155 25.95 -13.55 5.50
C LEU A 155 24.94 -14.62 5.93
N GLY A 156 25.41 -15.77 6.42
CA GLY A 156 24.55 -16.84 6.91
C GLY A 156 23.68 -16.40 8.10
N ALA A 157 24.27 -15.66 9.05
CA ALA A 157 23.55 -15.14 10.21
C ALA A 157 22.49 -14.09 9.80
N LEU A 158 22.89 -13.14 8.94
CA LEU A 158 22.04 -12.05 8.49
C LEU A 158 20.88 -12.57 7.62
N HIS A 159 21.14 -13.56 6.76
CA HIS A 159 20.09 -14.23 5.98
C HIS A 159 19.04 -14.91 6.86
N ARG A 160 19.45 -15.58 7.94
CA ARG A 160 18.52 -16.19 8.91
C ARG A 160 17.66 -15.13 9.59
N GLN A 161 18.27 -14.05 10.07
CA GLN A 161 17.55 -12.95 10.71
C GLN A 161 16.55 -12.28 9.76
N ILE A 162 16.96 -11.98 8.51
CA ILE A 162 16.06 -11.40 7.51
C ILE A 162 14.88 -12.34 7.25
N SER A 163 15.12 -13.66 7.15
CA SER A 163 14.05 -14.64 6.94
C SER A 163 13.05 -14.69 8.10
N GLU A 164 13.53 -14.61 9.34
CA GLU A 164 12.70 -14.58 10.55
C GLU A 164 11.90 -13.29 10.64
N ASP A 165 12.54 -12.14 10.42
CA ASP A 165 11.87 -10.84 10.42
C ASP A 165 10.79 -10.78 9.34
N VAL A 166 11.07 -11.26 8.12
CA VAL A 166 10.08 -11.33 7.04
C VAL A 166 8.88 -12.19 7.42
N LYS A 167 9.06 -13.29 8.17
CA LYS A 167 7.93 -14.08 8.69
C LYS A 167 7.12 -13.29 9.72
N ALA A 168 7.78 -12.55 10.60
CA ALA A 168 7.13 -11.70 11.59
C ALA A 168 6.32 -10.57 10.92
N ILE A 169 6.88 -9.90 9.91
CA ILE A 169 6.18 -8.88 9.11
C ILE A 169 4.96 -9.48 8.41
N ASN A 170 5.11 -10.65 7.76
CA ASN A 170 3.98 -11.35 7.14
C ASN A 170 2.88 -11.72 8.13
N LYS A 171 3.23 -12.07 9.37
CA LYS A 171 2.25 -12.33 10.43
C LYS A 171 1.52 -11.04 10.81
N ALA A 172 2.26 -9.95 11.02
CA ALA A 172 1.68 -8.64 11.31
C ALA A 172 0.74 -8.16 10.19
N ASP A 173 1.07 -8.40 8.92
CA ASP A 173 0.21 -8.09 7.78
C ASP A 173 -1.10 -8.85 7.77
N ARG A 174 -1.10 -10.12 8.18
CA ARG A 174 -2.34 -10.89 8.33
C ARG A 174 -3.25 -10.28 9.40
N ASP A 175 -2.67 -9.80 10.49
CA ASP A 175 -3.43 -9.17 11.57
C ASP A 175 -3.93 -7.78 11.16
N THR A 176 -3.10 -6.98 10.48
CA THR A 176 -3.52 -5.71 9.86
C THR A 176 -4.64 -5.92 8.84
N ALA A 177 -4.61 -6.99 8.03
CA ALA A 177 -5.67 -7.32 7.08
C ALA A 177 -7.01 -7.60 7.79
N LYS A 178 -6.99 -8.27 8.94
CA LYS A 178 -8.20 -8.47 9.78
C LYS A 178 -8.73 -7.13 10.29
N ILE A 179 -7.85 -6.25 10.78
CA ILE A 179 -8.22 -4.91 11.24
C ILE A 179 -8.85 -4.11 10.10
N ILE A 180 -8.25 -4.11 8.90
CA ILE A 180 -8.82 -3.46 7.72
C ILE A 180 -10.21 -4.02 7.41
N SER A 181 -10.40 -5.34 7.44
CA SER A 181 -11.71 -5.94 7.17
C SER A 181 -12.77 -5.51 8.20
N ALA A 182 -12.41 -5.45 9.48
CA ALA A 182 -13.30 -5.00 10.54
C ALA A 182 -13.64 -3.50 10.41
N LEU A 183 -12.66 -2.66 10.07
CA LEU A 183 -12.86 -1.23 9.81
C LEU A 183 -13.75 -1.00 8.58
N VAL A 184 -13.60 -1.79 7.52
CA VAL A 184 -14.48 -1.72 6.33
C VAL A 184 -15.92 -2.06 6.70
N GLU A 185 -16.16 -3.08 7.52
CA GLU A 185 -17.51 -3.40 7.99
C GLU A 185 -18.08 -2.32 8.91
N LYS A 186 -17.27 -1.79 9.85
CA LYS A 186 -17.65 -0.65 10.70
C LYS A 186 -18.01 0.58 9.85
N ARG A 187 -17.20 0.89 8.83
CA ARG A 187 -17.47 1.97 7.87
C ARG A 187 -18.82 1.80 7.17
N LYS A 188 -19.14 0.58 6.72
CA LYS A 188 -20.43 0.27 6.07
C LYS A 188 -21.60 0.51 7.04
N GLN A 189 -21.47 0.06 8.28
CA GLN A 189 -22.49 0.28 9.32
C GLN A 189 -22.67 1.77 9.61
N THR A 190 -21.60 2.52 9.85
CA THR A 190 -21.64 3.96 10.09
C THR A 190 -22.24 4.72 8.91
N THR A 191 -21.90 4.35 7.67
CA THR A 191 -22.46 4.97 6.46
C THR A 191 -23.97 4.71 6.35
N ARG A 192 -24.42 3.49 6.65
CA ARG A 192 -25.85 3.14 6.66
C ARG A 192 -26.60 3.94 7.72
N GLU A 193 -26.01 4.10 8.90
CA GLU A 193 -26.60 4.84 10.01
C GLU A 193 -26.71 6.33 9.69
N ILE A 194 -25.66 6.94 9.13
CA ILE A 194 -25.71 8.32 8.62
C ILE A 194 -26.83 8.47 7.59
N GLY A 195 -26.96 7.52 6.65
CA GLY A 195 -28.03 7.51 5.65
C GLY A 195 -29.42 7.43 6.28
N ARG A 196 -29.59 6.56 7.30
CA ARG A 196 -30.83 6.38 8.07
C ARG A 196 -31.22 7.67 8.80
N LEU A 197 -30.28 8.29 9.54
CA LEU A 197 -30.50 9.55 10.26
C LEU A 197 -30.82 10.70 9.31
N LYS A 198 -30.10 10.83 8.18
CA LYS A 198 -30.38 11.83 7.14
C LYS A 198 -31.75 11.64 6.51
N ALA A 199 -32.13 10.40 6.20
CA ALA A 199 -33.46 10.07 5.66
C ALA A 199 -34.57 10.43 6.65
N PHE A 200 -34.38 10.13 7.93
CA PHE A 200 -35.34 10.47 8.99
C PHE A 200 -35.51 11.99 9.13
N LEU A 201 -34.41 12.75 9.21
CA LEU A 201 -34.44 14.21 9.27
C LEU A 201 -35.10 14.82 8.03
N ARG A 202 -34.92 14.21 6.84
CA ARG A 202 -35.61 14.63 5.61
C ARG A 202 -37.10 14.30 5.64
N SER A 203 -37.50 13.17 6.23
CA SER A 203 -38.90 12.76 6.33
C SER A 203 -39.73 13.61 7.30
N LYS A 204 -39.11 14.15 8.36
CA LYS A 204 -39.73 15.11 9.30
C LYS A 204 -39.80 16.54 8.77
N LYS A 205 -39.14 16.89 7.65
CA LYS A 205 -39.35 18.19 7.02
C LYS A 205 -40.76 18.21 6.40
N PRO A 206 -41.55 19.28 6.59
CA PRO A 206 -42.83 19.40 5.92
C PRO A 206 -42.58 19.27 4.42
N LYS A 207 -43.27 18.32 3.77
CA LYS A 207 -43.33 18.28 2.31
C LYS A 207 -44.06 19.55 1.90
N SER A 208 -43.33 20.62 1.58
CA SER A 208 -43.92 21.69 0.79
C SER A 208 -44.40 21.02 -0.50
N LYS A 209 -45.68 21.20 -0.84
CA LYS A 209 -46.17 20.75 -2.14
C LYS A 209 -45.25 21.41 -3.17
N PRO A 210 -44.70 20.67 -4.15
CA PRO A 210 -43.92 21.30 -5.20
C PRO A 210 -44.84 22.31 -5.88
N VAL A 211 -44.56 23.59 -5.67
CA VAL A 211 -45.29 24.67 -6.30
C VAL A 211 -44.91 24.63 -7.77
N ASP A 212 -45.91 24.58 -8.64
CA ASP A 212 -45.67 24.52 -10.09
C ASP A 212 -44.98 25.83 -10.51
N ALA A 213 -43.70 25.74 -10.90
CA ALA A 213 -42.98 26.87 -11.42
C ALA A 213 -43.69 27.50 -12.63
N GLY A 214 -44.52 26.74 -13.36
CA GLY A 214 -45.37 27.27 -14.42
C GLY A 214 -46.49 28.19 -13.91
N GLN A 215 -47.09 27.89 -12.75
CA GLN A 215 -48.06 28.77 -12.11
C GLN A 215 -47.39 30.01 -11.52
N ALA A 216 -46.25 29.83 -10.84
CA ALA A 216 -45.44 30.94 -10.33
C ALA A 216 -44.97 31.91 -11.43
N ARG A 217 -44.60 31.39 -12.62
CA ARG A 217 -44.27 32.23 -13.79
C ARG A 217 -45.49 33.01 -14.27
N LYS A 218 -46.66 32.35 -14.37
CA LYS A 218 -47.90 32.98 -14.83
C LYS A 218 -48.38 34.06 -13.88
N THR A 219 -48.31 33.84 -12.57
CA THR A 219 -48.69 34.85 -11.57
C THR A 219 -47.79 36.08 -11.66
N ILE A 220 -46.48 35.89 -11.88
CA ILE A 220 -45.55 37.01 -12.07
C ILE A 220 -45.78 37.72 -13.41
N SER A 221 -45.95 36.98 -14.52
CA SER A 221 -46.28 37.58 -15.83
C SER A 221 -47.61 38.34 -15.81
N GLN A 222 -48.53 37.98 -14.93
CA GLN A 222 -49.82 38.66 -14.72
C GLN A 222 -49.75 39.79 -13.68
N GLY A 223 -48.57 40.06 -13.10
CA GLY A 223 -48.36 41.13 -12.12
C GLY A 223 -48.88 40.83 -10.71
N GLY A 224 -49.16 39.57 -10.39
CA GLY A 224 -49.58 39.13 -9.06
C GLY A 224 -48.43 39.13 -8.03
N SER A 225 -48.77 39.17 -6.74
CA SER A 225 -47.80 39.06 -5.64
C SER A 225 -47.18 37.66 -5.59
N ILE A 226 -45.84 37.60 -5.55
CA ILE A 226 -45.06 36.36 -5.49
C ILE A 226 -44.93 35.87 -4.04
N SER A 227 -45.24 34.59 -3.79
CA SER A 227 -44.97 33.96 -2.48
C SER A 227 -43.50 33.50 -2.37
N LEU A 228 -43.02 33.30 -1.14
CA LEU A 228 -41.64 32.82 -0.92
C LEU A 228 -41.43 31.42 -1.52
N GLU A 229 -42.49 30.62 -1.54
CA GLU A 229 -42.55 29.29 -2.13
C GLU A 229 -42.52 29.34 -3.67
N ASP A 230 -43.20 30.31 -4.30
CA ASP A 230 -43.14 30.55 -5.75
C ASP A 230 -41.72 30.95 -6.19
N LEU A 231 -41.06 31.82 -5.40
CA LEU A 231 -39.68 32.23 -5.63
C LEU A 231 -38.72 31.04 -5.54
N GLY A 232 -38.88 30.19 -4.53
CA GLY A 232 -38.10 28.96 -4.38
C GLY A 232 -38.26 28.01 -5.57
N ALA A 233 -39.50 27.80 -6.02
CA ALA A 233 -39.78 26.96 -7.19
C ALA A 233 -39.17 27.53 -8.49
N LEU A 234 -39.17 28.86 -8.66
CA LEU A 234 -38.53 29.51 -9.80
C LEU A 234 -37.02 29.34 -9.79
N LEU A 235 -36.37 29.49 -8.63
CA LEU A 235 -34.93 29.31 -8.48
C LEU A 235 -34.50 27.87 -8.80
N ASP A 236 -35.23 26.88 -8.28
CA ASP A 236 -34.97 25.46 -8.56
C ASP A 236 -35.15 25.11 -10.05
N HIS A 237 -35.98 25.85 -10.78
CA HIS A 237 -36.30 25.63 -12.19
C HIS A 237 -35.68 26.66 -13.17
N GLY A 238 -34.61 27.35 -12.78
CA GLY A 238 -33.80 28.17 -13.68
C GLY A 238 -34.10 29.68 -13.70
N GLY A 239 -34.77 30.21 -12.68
CA GLY A 239 -34.95 31.64 -12.44
C GLY A 239 -36.00 32.34 -13.31
N LEU A 240 -36.08 33.67 -13.13
CA LEU A 240 -37.03 34.59 -13.77
C LEU A 240 -36.75 34.87 -15.25
N SER A 241 -35.62 34.39 -15.78
CA SER A 241 -35.11 34.68 -17.13
C SER A 241 -35.98 34.17 -18.28
N ASN A 242 -37.07 33.43 -17.99
CA ASN A 242 -37.99 32.85 -18.97
C ASN A 242 -39.44 33.38 -18.79
N ILE A 243 -39.62 34.62 -18.30
CA ILE A 243 -40.92 35.24 -18.02
C ILE A 243 -41.55 35.94 -19.24
N GLU A 244 -40.88 35.95 -20.39
CA GLU A 244 -41.46 36.49 -21.62
C GLU A 244 -42.60 35.59 -22.14
N SER A 245 -43.78 36.19 -22.22
CA SER A 245 -45.01 35.58 -22.71
C SER A 245 -45.00 35.42 -24.23
N THR A 246 -45.08 34.17 -24.71
CA THR A 246 -46.11 33.64 -25.61
C THR A 246 -45.60 32.37 -26.30
N LYS A 247 -46.04 31.21 -25.80
CA LYS A 247 -46.28 30.03 -26.64
C LYS A 247 -47.15 29.03 -25.86
N GLU A 248 -48.23 28.64 -26.50
CA GLU A 248 -49.14 27.56 -26.12
C GLU A 248 -48.42 26.23 -25.86
N PRO A 249 -49.07 25.27 -25.14
CA PRO A 249 -48.40 24.12 -24.58
C PRO A 249 -47.91 23.18 -25.69
N SER A 250 -46.59 23.00 -25.77
CA SER A 250 -46.03 21.91 -26.57
C SER A 250 -46.34 20.56 -25.91
N PRO A 251 -46.70 19.53 -26.70
CA PRO A 251 -47.17 18.25 -26.17
C PRO A 251 -46.05 17.57 -25.38
N LYS A 252 -46.43 16.95 -24.26
CA LYS A 252 -45.58 16.13 -23.39
C LYS A 252 -44.70 15.19 -24.22
N LYS A 253 -43.42 15.52 -24.41
CA LYS A 253 -42.41 14.51 -24.73
C LYS A 253 -42.25 13.65 -23.48
N LYS A 254 -42.81 12.43 -23.52
CA LYS A 254 -42.40 11.33 -22.64
C LYS A 254 -40.88 11.26 -22.68
N LYS A 255 -40.22 11.73 -21.62
CA LYS A 255 -38.82 11.42 -21.38
C LYS A 255 -38.81 9.93 -21.04
N GLN A 256 -38.52 9.10 -22.04
CA GLN A 256 -38.14 7.71 -21.80
C GLN A 256 -36.96 7.78 -20.83
N SER A 257 -37.19 7.34 -19.60
CA SER A 257 -36.13 7.06 -18.66
C SER A 257 -35.22 6.03 -19.32
N ALA A 258 -34.01 6.45 -19.70
CA ALA A 258 -32.94 5.52 -19.97
C ALA A 258 -32.68 4.75 -18.67
N THR A 259 -33.35 3.61 -18.52
CA THR A 259 -32.88 2.52 -17.66
C THR A 259 -31.54 2.10 -18.25
N ALA A 260 -30.46 2.66 -17.70
CA ALA A 260 -29.14 2.10 -17.82
C ALA A 260 -29.19 0.71 -17.15
N SER A 261 -29.50 -0.32 -17.94
CA SER A 261 -29.32 -1.70 -17.53
C SER A 261 -27.81 -1.93 -17.49
N THR A 262 -27.24 -1.91 -16.29
CA THR A 262 -25.93 -2.51 -16.03
C THR A 262 -26.06 -4.02 -16.20
N LYS A 263 -25.93 -4.50 -17.44
CA LYS A 263 -25.67 -5.91 -17.69
C LYS A 263 -24.29 -6.22 -17.12
N ALA A 264 -24.28 -7.00 -16.04
CA ALA A 264 -23.08 -7.60 -15.49
C ALA A 264 -22.49 -8.55 -16.54
N THR A 265 -21.29 -8.24 -17.04
CA THR A 265 -20.48 -9.13 -17.86
C THR A 265 -20.00 -10.28 -16.96
N ARG A 266 -20.70 -11.42 -17.04
CA ARG A 266 -20.24 -12.67 -16.45
C ARG A 266 -19.22 -13.27 -17.41
N GLY A 267 -17.97 -13.40 -16.96
CA GLY A 267 -16.86 -13.91 -17.76
C GLY A 267 -17.17 -15.29 -18.35
N SER A 268 -16.90 -15.41 -19.65
CA SER A 268 -16.78 -16.70 -20.34
C SER A 268 -15.54 -17.41 -19.82
N ARG A 269 -15.73 -18.64 -19.33
CA ARG A 269 -14.65 -19.56 -18.97
C ARG A 269 -14.35 -20.36 -20.24
N ASN A 270 -13.21 -20.10 -20.87
CA ASN A 270 -12.74 -20.96 -21.96
C ASN A 270 -12.38 -22.33 -21.36
N THR A 271 -13.01 -23.36 -21.93
CA THR A 271 -12.50 -24.73 -22.01
C THR A 271 -11.37 -24.80 -23.00
#